data_AF-A0A416VT49-F1
#
_entry.id   AF-A0A416VT49-F1
#
_cell.length_a   1.000
_cell.length_b   1.000
_cell.length_c   1.000
_cell.angle_alpha   90.00
_cell.angle_beta   90.00
_cell.angle_gamma   90.00
#
_symmetry.space_group_name_H-M   'P 1'
#
loop_
_entity.id
_entity.type
_entity.pdbx_description
1 polymer ?
#
loop_
_entity_poly.entity_id
_entity_poly.type
_entity_poly.pdbx_seq_one_letter_code
_entity_poly.pdbx_strand_id
1 'polypeptide(L)'
;MWKVYRLAIGVLPIWRVAARERGVSKSDSLFHSINGGCLQAKQGVWAFKTFRFSVGSLEAPVITNAERHDWTITLQWENGIEGPKAKASDQVFVGYFYDTLHDAPQLISNSMAHRGDGKVTIEIPEACQPEGTRLHLYLFFGNEELNQFSPSEYVE
;
A
#
# COMPACT_ATOMS: atom_id res chain seq x y z
N MET A 1 0.82 -6.03 14.96
CA MET A 1 1.04 -5.37 13.66
C MET A 1 1.96 -6.12 12.70
N TRP A 2 3.30 -6.12 12.87
CA TRP A 2 4.23 -6.68 11.86
C TRP A 2 3.89 -8.09 11.39
N LYS A 3 3.55 -9.00 12.33
CA LYS A 3 3.15 -10.38 11.98
C LYS A 3 1.92 -10.42 11.06
N VAL A 4 0.88 -9.64 11.37
CA VAL A 4 -0.38 -9.59 10.59
C VAL A 4 -0.13 -8.92 9.24
N TYR A 5 0.62 -7.82 9.23
CA TYR A 5 1.05 -7.17 8.00
C TYR A 5 1.82 -8.13 7.07
N ARG A 6 2.74 -8.92 7.60
CA ARG A 6 3.46 -9.95 6.82
C ARG A 6 2.53 -11.01 6.22
N LEU A 7 1.47 -11.37 6.92
CA LEU A 7 0.46 -12.29 6.38
C LEU A 7 -0.31 -11.63 5.23
N ALA A 8 -0.70 -10.36 5.40
CA ALA A 8 -1.44 -9.60 4.40
C ALA A 8 -0.69 -9.46 3.07
N ILE A 9 0.62 -9.19 3.12
CA ILE A 9 1.44 -9.02 1.91
C ILE A 9 1.97 -10.34 1.33
N GLY A 10 1.70 -11.47 1.99
CA GLY A 10 2.13 -12.80 1.57
C GLY A 10 3.64 -12.89 1.30
N VAL A 11 3.98 -13.16 0.04
CA VAL A 11 5.37 -13.37 -0.42
C VAL A 11 6.08 -12.08 -0.87
N LEU A 12 5.38 -10.95 -0.92
CA LEU A 12 5.95 -9.71 -1.44
C LEU A 12 7.09 -9.21 -0.53
N PRO A 13 8.27 -8.91 -1.09
CA PRO A 13 9.44 -8.58 -0.28
C PRO A 13 9.55 -7.09 0.07
N ILE A 14 8.44 -6.33 0.15
CA ILE A 14 8.38 -4.86 0.29
C ILE A 14 9.42 -4.32 1.29
N TRP A 15 9.29 -4.70 2.56
CA TRP A 15 10.16 -4.18 3.62
C TRP A 15 11.57 -4.78 3.61
N ARG A 16 11.75 -5.96 3.00
CA ARG A 16 13.07 -6.58 2.81
C ARG A 16 13.86 -5.82 1.75
N VAL A 17 13.21 -5.44 0.65
CA VAL A 17 13.77 -4.59 -0.40
C VAL A 17 14.14 -3.23 0.18
N ALA A 18 13.21 -2.57 0.87
CA ALA A 18 13.49 -1.27 1.49
C ALA A 18 14.64 -1.31 2.51
N ALA A 19 14.71 -2.36 3.33
CA ALA A 19 15.80 -2.54 4.29
C ALA A 19 17.15 -2.68 3.58
N ARG A 20 17.22 -3.48 2.51
CA ARG A 20 18.42 -3.63 1.68
C ARG A 20 18.85 -2.30 1.06
N GLU A 21 17.91 -1.55 0.48
CA GLU A 21 18.19 -0.22 -0.12
C GLU A 21 18.74 0.78 0.90
N ARG A 22 18.34 0.67 2.18
CA ARG A 22 18.77 1.56 3.27
C ARG A 22 19.97 1.03 4.07
N GLY A 23 20.52 -0.13 3.71
CA GLY A 23 21.59 -0.77 4.49
C GLY A 23 21.16 -1.24 5.88
N VAL A 24 19.86 -1.45 6.11
CA VAL A 24 19.30 -1.97 7.38
C VAL A 24 19.23 -3.49 7.32
N SER A 25 19.78 -4.15 8.35
CA SER A 25 19.91 -5.62 8.36
C SER A 25 18.58 -6.37 8.56
N LYS A 26 17.59 -5.75 9.20
CA LYS A 26 16.31 -6.39 9.50
C LYS A 26 15.11 -5.55 9.05
N SER A 27 14.25 -6.15 8.23
CA SER A 27 13.06 -5.49 7.70
C SER A 27 12.00 -5.17 8.75
N ASP A 28 11.89 -5.98 9.80
CA ASP A 28 10.96 -5.75 10.91
C ASP A 28 11.35 -4.50 11.73
N SER A 29 12.65 -4.30 11.94
CA SER A 29 13.21 -3.16 12.64
C SER A 29 12.98 -1.88 11.83
N LEU A 30 13.15 -1.93 10.51
CA LEU A 30 12.79 -0.82 9.63
C LEU A 30 11.29 -0.52 9.68
N PHE A 31 10.42 -1.54 9.56
CA PHE A 31 8.97 -1.39 9.68
C PHE A 31 8.58 -0.67 10.98
N HIS A 32 9.12 -1.11 12.11
CA HIS A 32 8.84 -0.51 13.41
C HIS A 32 9.44 0.90 13.55
N SER A 33 10.60 1.18 12.95
CA SER A 33 11.17 2.53 13.00
C SER A 33 10.33 3.56 12.24
N ILE A 34 9.71 3.17 11.13
CA ILE A 34 8.89 4.05 10.30
C ILE A 34 7.47 4.16 10.87
N ASN A 35 6.84 3.02 11.17
CA ASN A 35 5.44 2.97 11.56
C ASN A 35 5.22 3.05 13.08
N GLY A 36 6.26 2.91 13.91
CA GLY A 36 6.12 2.83 15.37
C GLY A 36 5.33 4.00 15.98
N GLY A 37 5.49 5.21 15.44
CA GLY A 37 4.76 6.39 15.90
C GLY A 37 3.26 6.35 15.64
N CYS A 38 2.80 5.60 14.64
CA CYS A 38 1.37 5.49 14.28
C CYS A 38 0.72 4.18 14.75
N LEU A 39 1.46 3.36 15.51
CA LEU A 39 0.99 2.08 16.03
C LEU A 39 0.76 2.14 17.52
N GLN A 40 -0.39 1.63 17.96
CA GLN A 40 -0.73 1.46 19.36
C GLN A 40 -0.77 -0.02 19.71
N ALA A 41 -0.11 -0.38 20.81
CA ALA A 41 -0.02 -1.76 21.26
C ALA A 41 -1.42 -2.36 21.45
N LYS A 42 -1.65 -3.54 20.85
CA LYS A 42 -2.93 -4.28 20.85
C LYS A 42 -4.13 -3.60 20.17
N GLN A 43 -3.98 -2.37 19.68
CA GLN A 43 -5.06 -1.63 19.01
C GLN A 43 -4.83 -1.48 17.51
N GLY A 44 -3.57 -1.61 17.03
CA GLY A 44 -3.26 -1.49 15.62
C GLY A 44 -2.86 -0.06 15.24
N VAL A 45 -3.27 0.39 14.07
CA VAL A 45 -2.97 1.73 13.54
C VAL A 45 -3.91 2.76 14.16
N TRP A 46 -3.37 3.80 14.79
CA TRP A 46 -4.17 4.90 15.35
C TRP A 46 -4.15 6.16 14.46
N ALA A 47 -3.15 6.28 13.58
CA ALA A 47 -2.99 7.40 12.66
C ALA A 47 -2.76 6.89 11.22
N PHE A 48 -3.83 6.44 10.56
CA PHE A 48 -3.78 5.80 9.23
C PHE A 48 -3.04 6.64 8.18
N LYS A 49 -3.32 7.94 8.07
CA LYS A 49 -2.64 8.84 7.13
C LYS A 49 -1.10 8.86 7.28
N THR A 50 -0.58 8.56 8.46
CA THR A 50 0.87 8.54 8.73
C THR A 50 1.49 7.15 8.56
N PHE A 51 0.66 6.10 8.53
CA PHE A 51 1.12 4.73 8.31
C PHE A 51 1.69 4.60 6.90
N ARG A 52 2.81 3.90 6.77
CA ARG A 52 3.37 3.53 5.47
C ARG A 52 3.14 2.04 5.26
N PHE A 53 2.36 1.73 4.22
CA PHE A 53 2.17 0.35 3.78
C PHE A 53 3.41 -0.13 3.03
N SER A 54 3.92 0.72 2.12
CA SER A 54 5.16 0.48 1.37
C SER A 54 6.10 1.67 1.49
N VAL A 55 7.39 1.40 1.37
CA VAL A 55 8.47 2.38 1.25
C VAL A 55 9.50 1.85 0.24
N GLY A 56 10.18 2.73 -0.47
CA GLY A 56 11.23 2.33 -1.40
C GLY A 56 11.70 3.49 -2.27
N SER A 57 12.39 3.15 -3.36
CA SER A 57 13.10 4.10 -4.23
C SER A 57 12.36 4.50 -5.52
N LEU A 58 11.27 3.83 -5.89
CA LEU A 58 10.43 4.24 -7.02
C LEU A 58 9.65 5.51 -6.67
N GLU A 59 9.25 6.27 -7.69
CA GLU A 59 8.43 7.46 -7.49
C GLU A 59 7.07 7.09 -6.92
N ALA A 60 6.64 7.83 -5.89
CA ALA A 60 5.36 7.65 -5.25
C ALA A 60 4.21 7.98 -6.20
N PRO A 61 3.05 7.31 -6.06
CA PRO A 61 1.85 7.73 -6.78
C PRO A 61 1.41 9.13 -6.35
N VAL A 62 0.90 9.89 -7.32
CA VAL A 62 0.20 11.16 -7.08
C VAL A 62 -1.27 10.90 -7.35
N ILE A 63 -2.02 10.55 -6.31
CA ILE A 63 -3.46 10.25 -6.43
C ILE A 63 -4.19 11.54 -6.79
N THR A 64 -4.94 11.53 -7.88
CA THR A 64 -5.73 12.67 -8.35
C THR A 64 -7.22 12.51 -8.07
N ASN A 65 -7.69 11.27 -7.97
CA ASN A 65 -9.08 10.97 -7.69
C ASN A 65 -9.24 9.61 -7.00
N ALA A 66 -10.27 9.49 -6.17
CA ALA A 66 -10.70 8.26 -5.54
C ALA A 66 -12.23 8.25 -5.48
N GLU A 67 -12.83 7.32 -6.22
CA GLU A 67 -14.28 7.15 -6.30
C GLU A 67 -14.69 5.80 -5.75
N ARG A 68 -15.82 5.80 -5.04
CA ARG A 68 -16.39 4.59 -4.44
C ARG A 68 -17.82 4.39 -4.90
N HIS A 69 -18.08 3.18 -5.38
CA HIS A 69 -19.41 2.65 -5.63
C HIS A 69 -19.53 1.32 -4.89
N ASP A 70 -20.22 1.33 -3.75
CA ASP A 70 -20.37 0.19 -2.84
C ASP A 70 -19.01 -0.36 -2.38
N TRP A 71 -18.66 -1.58 -2.77
CA TRP A 71 -17.38 -2.21 -2.48
C TRP A 71 -16.37 -2.10 -3.63
N THR A 72 -16.74 -1.41 -4.70
CA THR A 72 -15.85 -1.12 -5.83
C THR A 72 -15.22 0.25 -5.66
N ILE A 73 -13.90 0.30 -5.71
CA ILE A 73 -13.11 1.53 -5.63
C ILE A 73 -12.39 1.74 -6.95
N THR A 74 -12.45 2.96 -7.47
CA THR A 74 -11.59 3.41 -8.57
C THR A 74 -10.63 4.47 -8.06
N LEU A 75 -9.33 4.18 -8.14
CA LEU A 75 -8.27 5.14 -7.87
C LEU A 75 -7.68 5.62 -9.20
N GLN A 76 -7.38 6.92 -9.28
CA GLN A 76 -6.71 7.53 -10.42
C GLN A 76 -5.47 8.27 -9.92
N TRP A 77 -4.44 8.31 -10.75
CA TRP A 77 -3.19 9.00 -10.44
C TRP A 77 -2.59 9.65 -11.67
N GLU A 78 -1.73 10.63 -11.42
CA GLU A 78 -0.90 11.23 -12.45
C GLU A 78 0.39 10.42 -12.65
N ASN A 79 0.76 10.26 -13.91
CA ASN A 79 2.07 9.74 -14.29
C ASN A 79 3.02 10.90 -14.55
N GLY A 80 4.14 10.90 -13.85
CA GLY A 80 5.28 11.74 -14.18
C GLY A 80 5.92 11.33 -15.51
N ILE A 81 7.05 11.96 -15.83
CA ILE A 81 7.85 11.57 -17.00
C ILE A 81 8.42 10.17 -16.75
N GLU A 82 8.24 9.27 -17.71
CA GLU A 82 8.78 7.91 -17.60
C GLU A 82 10.30 7.93 -17.42
N GLY A 83 10.78 7.10 -16.51
CA GLY A 83 12.19 7.02 -16.19
C GLY A 83 12.55 5.81 -15.33
N PRO A 84 13.82 5.68 -14.91
CA PRO A 84 14.31 4.50 -14.17
C PRO A 84 13.57 4.20 -12.86
N LYS A 85 12.85 5.18 -12.30
CA LYS A 85 12.08 5.08 -11.04
C LYS A 85 10.56 5.14 -11.23
N ALA A 86 10.10 5.28 -12.47
CA ALA A 86 8.70 5.46 -12.81
C ALA A 86 8.45 4.84 -14.20
N LYS A 87 8.55 3.51 -14.29
CA LYS A 87 8.26 2.82 -15.55
C LYS A 87 6.76 2.67 -15.72
N ALA A 88 6.26 2.79 -16.93
CA ALA A 88 4.84 2.55 -17.21
C ALA A 88 4.42 1.11 -16.82
N SER A 89 5.35 0.15 -16.85
CA SER A 89 5.12 -1.24 -16.48
C SER A 89 5.26 -1.56 -14.99
N ASP A 90 5.49 -0.58 -14.11
CA ASP A 90 5.47 -0.83 -12.67
C ASP A 90 4.08 -1.34 -12.25
N GLN A 91 4.01 -2.47 -11.54
CA GLN A 91 2.76 -3.09 -11.08
C GLN A 91 2.09 -2.27 -9.97
N VAL A 92 0.75 -2.23 -10.00
CA VAL A 92 -0.07 -1.51 -9.02
C VAL A 92 -0.49 -2.41 -7.86
N PHE A 93 -0.23 -1.94 -6.64
CA PHE A 93 -0.67 -2.58 -5.41
C PHE A 93 -1.53 -1.62 -4.59
N VAL A 94 -2.58 -2.15 -3.95
CA VAL A 94 -3.42 -1.38 -3.04
C VAL A 94 -3.52 -2.09 -1.70
N GLY A 95 -2.81 -1.56 -0.71
CA GLY A 95 -3.00 -1.94 0.69
C GLY A 95 -4.24 -1.27 1.25
N TYR A 96 -4.95 -1.91 2.17
CA TYR A 96 -6.09 -1.26 2.81
C TYR A 96 -6.38 -1.75 4.23
N PHE A 97 -7.18 -0.96 4.96
CA PHE A 97 -7.82 -1.32 6.21
C PHE A 97 -9.30 -0.92 6.14
N TYR A 98 -10.16 -1.67 6.82
CA TYR A 98 -11.47 -1.15 7.23
C TYR A 98 -11.26 -0.29 8.47
N ASP A 99 -11.96 0.84 8.57
CA ASP A 99 -11.91 1.74 9.74
C ASP A 99 -12.34 1.03 11.04
N THR A 100 -13.08 -0.07 10.95
CA THR A 100 -13.46 -0.93 12.09
C THR A 100 -12.36 -1.91 12.53
N LEU A 101 -11.33 -2.14 11.71
CA LEU A 101 -10.32 -3.19 11.90
C LEU A 101 -8.88 -2.64 11.75
N HIS A 102 -8.45 -1.90 12.78
CA HIS A 102 -7.20 -1.16 12.80
C HIS A 102 -5.92 -2.01 12.79
N ASP A 103 -6.01 -3.30 13.11
CA ASP A 103 -4.89 -4.23 13.18
C ASP A 103 -4.90 -5.32 12.10
N ALA A 104 -5.85 -5.24 11.16
CA ALA A 104 -6.07 -6.20 10.08
C ALA A 104 -5.82 -5.58 8.69
N PRO A 105 -4.55 -5.29 8.33
CA PRO A 105 -4.22 -4.83 6.99
C PRO A 105 -4.59 -5.91 5.96
N GLN A 106 -4.95 -5.47 4.78
CA GLN A 106 -5.22 -6.31 3.62
C GLN A 106 -4.47 -5.76 2.40
N LEU A 107 -4.33 -6.58 1.37
CA LEU A 107 -3.65 -6.20 0.14
C LEU A 107 -4.38 -6.75 -1.09
N ILE A 108 -4.62 -5.89 -2.07
CA ILE A 108 -4.97 -6.28 -3.43
C ILE A 108 -3.69 -6.27 -4.27
N SER A 109 -3.24 -7.47 -4.68
CA SER A 109 -2.01 -7.68 -5.45
C SER A 109 -2.22 -8.17 -6.88
N ASN A 110 -3.45 -8.54 -7.25
CA ASN A 110 -3.76 -9.18 -8.53
C ASN A 110 -4.50 -8.23 -9.49
N SER A 111 -4.24 -6.92 -9.41
CA SER A 111 -4.99 -5.89 -10.12
C SER A 111 -4.79 -5.90 -11.65
N MET A 112 -3.79 -6.63 -12.18
CA MET A 112 -3.32 -6.57 -13.58
C MET A 112 -2.98 -5.15 -14.09
N ALA A 113 -3.15 -4.12 -13.25
CA ALA A 113 -2.94 -2.73 -13.59
C ALA A 113 -1.47 -2.36 -13.38
N HIS A 114 -1.01 -1.47 -14.24
CA HIS A 114 0.33 -0.92 -14.21
C HIS A 114 0.26 0.59 -14.03
N ARG A 115 1.35 1.20 -13.59
CA ARG A 115 1.49 2.66 -13.42
C ARG A 115 0.99 3.41 -14.66
N GLY A 116 1.37 2.94 -15.85
CA GLY A 116 1.02 3.54 -17.14
C GLY A 116 -0.49 3.65 -17.41
N ASP A 117 -1.32 2.82 -16.77
CA ASP A 117 -2.78 2.83 -16.96
C ASP A 117 -3.44 4.07 -16.35
N GLY A 118 -2.78 4.72 -15.37
CA GLY A 118 -3.26 5.93 -14.71
C GLY A 118 -4.48 5.74 -13.81
N LYS A 119 -5.00 4.51 -13.72
CA LYS A 119 -6.13 4.14 -12.87
C LYS A 119 -6.16 2.66 -12.54
N VAL A 120 -6.80 2.32 -11.43
CA VAL A 120 -7.14 0.94 -11.08
C VAL A 120 -8.54 0.90 -10.50
N THR A 121 -9.32 -0.10 -10.89
CA THR A 121 -10.61 -0.41 -10.27
C THR A 121 -10.47 -1.73 -9.53
N ILE A 122 -10.77 -1.73 -8.24
CA ILE A 122 -10.64 -2.89 -7.35
C ILE A 122 -11.94 -3.16 -6.63
N GLU A 123 -12.24 -4.44 -6.42
CA GLU A 123 -13.30 -4.88 -5.53
C GLU A 123 -12.72 -5.18 -4.15
N ILE A 124 -13.23 -4.47 -3.14
CA ILE A 124 -12.89 -4.68 -1.75
C ILE A 124 -13.84 -5.75 -1.20
N PRO A 125 -13.35 -6.89 -0.68
CA PRO A 125 -14.21 -7.87 -0.02
C PRO A 125 -15.07 -7.20 1.05
N GLU A 126 -16.32 -7.61 1.25
CA GLU A 126 -17.14 -6.98 2.30
C GLU A 126 -16.66 -7.37 3.71
N ALA A 127 -16.13 -8.60 3.86
CA ALA A 127 -15.60 -9.14 5.12
C ALA A 127 -16.54 -8.94 6.33
N CYS A 128 -17.85 -9.11 6.11
CA CYS A 128 -18.92 -8.88 7.10
C CYS A 128 -18.93 -7.45 7.69
N GLN A 129 -18.36 -6.48 6.98
CA GLN A 129 -18.41 -5.08 7.37
C GLN A 129 -19.74 -4.44 6.96
N PRO A 130 -20.25 -3.49 7.76
CA PRO A 130 -21.39 -2.68 7.36
C PRO A 130 -21.16 -2.00 6.01
N GLU A 131 -22.22 -1.87 5.22
CA GLU A 131 -22.20 -1.08 4.00
C GLU A 131 -21.78 0.38 4.33
N GLY A 132 -20.95 0.97 3.47
CA GLY A 132 -20.41 2.31 3.70
C GLY A 132 -19.30 2.40 4.75
N THR A 133 -18.82 1.28 5.31
CA THR A 133 -17.64 1.28 6.21
C THR A 133 -16.48 2.00 5.55
N ARG A 134 -15.95 3.04 6.20
CA ARG A 134 -14.82 3.84 5.71
C ARG A 134 -13.59 2.94 5.49
N LEU A 135 -12.86 3.22 4.42
CA LEU A 135 -11.67 2.47 4.03
C LEU A 135 -10.45 3.37 4.12
N HIS A 136 -9.32 2.81 4.51
CA HIS A 136 -8.03 3.47 4.48
C HIS A 136 -7.18 2.79 3.42
N LEU A 137 -6.97 3.44 2.28
CA LEU A 137 -6.33 2.88 1.10
C LEU A 137 -4.89 3.39 0.97
N TYR A 138 -4.01 2.54 0.48
CA TYR A 138 -2.59 2.81 0.30
C TYR A 138 -2.17 2.33 -1.09
N LEU A 139 -2.09 3.26 -2.05
CA LEU A 139 -1.63 2.98 -3.41
C LEU A 139 -0.10 2.99 -3.44
N PHE A 140 0.52 1.99 -4.07
CA PHE A 140 1.95 1.97 -4.32
C PHE A 140 2.29 1.11 -5.54
N PHE A 141 3.52 1.28 -6.03
CA PHE A 141 4.02 0.56 -7.19
C PHE A 141 5.17 -0.39 -6.82
N GLY A 142 5.33 -1.46 -7.59
CA GLY A 142 6.51 -2.32 -7.58
C GLY A 142 6.97 -2.60 -9.00
N ASN A 143 8.27 -2.64 -9.25
CA ASN A 143 8.77 -2.98 -10.59
C ASN A 143 8.49 -4.45 -10.92
N GLU A 144 8.66 -4.83 -12.19
CA GLU A 144 8.38 -6.19 -12.69
C GLU A 144 9.12 -7.28 -11.89
N GLU A 145 10.37 -7.03 -11.49
CA GLU A 145 11.16 -7.98 -10.73
C GLU A 145 10.88 -7.97 -9.21
N LEU A 146 9.96 -7.10 -8.76
CA LEU A 146 9.61 -6.88 -7.35
C LEU A 146 10.83 -6.66 -6.45
N ASN A 147 11.85 -6.01 -7.00
CA ASN A 147 13.11 -5.71 -6.32
C ASN A 147 13.26 -4.22 -5.99
N GLN A 148 12.31 -3.37 -6.43
CA GLN A 148 12.12 -1.98 -6.05
C GLN A 148 10.62 -1.71 -5.86
N PHE A 149 10.29 -0.84 -4.92
CA PHE A 149 8.92 -0.40 -4.63
C PHE A 149 8.86 1.11 -4.47
N SER A 150 7.69 1.71 -4.61
CA SER A 150 7.46 3.11 -4.25
C SER A 150 7.05 3.23 -2.78
N PRO A 151 7.20 4.42 -2.17
CA PRO A 151 6.38 4.80 -1.03
C PRO A 151 4.89 4.67 -1.34
N SER A 152 4.10 4.31 -0.33
CA SER A 152 2.64 4.30 -0.44
C SER A 152 2.04 5.67 -0.20
N GLU A 153 1.07 6.03 -1.04
CA GLU A 153 0.23 7.22 -0.89
C GLU A 153 -1.12 6.86 -0.30
N TYR A 154 -1.58 7.66 0.67
CA TYR A 154 -2.78 7.41 1.44
C TYR A 154 -3.99 8.13 0.83
N VAL A 155 -5.12 7.43 0.76
CA VAL A 155 -6.43 8.02 0.47
C VAL A 155 -7.52 7.29 1.26
N GLU A 156 -8.68 7.91 1.37
CA GLU A 156 -9.80 7.49 2.20
C GLU A 156 -11.12 7.77 1.49
#